data_AF-A0A2V1CZH0-F1
#
_entry.id   AF-A0A2V1CZH0-F1
#
_cell.length_a   1.000
_cell.length_b   1.000
_cell.length_c   1.000
_cell.angle_alpha   90.00
_cell.angle_beta   90.00
_cell.angle_gamma   90.00
#
_symmetry.space_group_name_H-M   'P 1'
#
loop_
_entity.id
_entity.type
_entity.pdbx_description
1 polymer ?
#
loop_
_entity_poly.entity_id
_entity_poly.type
_entity_poly.pdbx_seq_one_letter_code
_entity_poly.pdbx_strand_id
1 'polypeptide(L)'
;MTSTDLASALATFTYAHQSREQDHVYAALGLVKTGSIISPDYTKTPQQVFLEAATCIIRDRKDLYLLGNKTLFVKRTMPGIPTWVPEWTGPTTESSTEHYSHNLSQCIDGKIEIQGQSLFVNALLLDSIERVYPIADDEMILQAFSGIKEEFEKAGISLFDAYVAENRCGSASASAKCSMDSWMDNLGQVFALITRLPHVPQLLLEIFRDFGRFTPHELDGTTLNIESLWSAMVPHSPLRPRTEVPICEKLFLAVQVIFSLANASRTGVMHTKGLPKGYGPWMLAATLIARTETCLTPAFQEIYSKHTLRSNTEDECIFITSSGYLGRAPYPAISKGQIITILGGGYVPYVLERHHNHYKLISHAYVEGVMHWQRIPDDMTMERLEIR
;
A
#
# COMPACT_ATOMS: atom_id res chain seq x y z
N MET A 1 26.60 20.27 4.98
CA MET A 1 25.22 20.71 4.75
C MET A 1 24.89 20.43 3.30
N THR A 2 24.15 19.36 3.05
CA THR A 2 23.55 19.06 1.74
C THR A 2 22.75 20.27 1.28
N SER A 3 22.90 20.67 0.02
CA SER A 3 22.11 21.77 -0.55
C SER A 3 20.64 21.36 -0.55
N THR A 4 19.77 22.09 0.16
CA THR A 4 18.32 21.85 0.14
C THR A 4 17.80 22.20 -1.25
N ASP A 5 17.26 21.22 -1.97
CA ASP A 5 16.58 21.45 -3.25
C ASP A 5 15.17 22.05 -3.05
N LEU A 6 14.59 22.61 -4.12
CA LEU A 6 13.30 23.29 -4.03
C LEU A 6 12.14 22.36 -3.63
N ALA A 7 12.13 21.09 -4.04
CA ALA A 7 11.09 20.15 -3.63
C ALA A 7 11.16 19.88 -2.12
N SER A 8 12.38 19.66 -1.63
CA SER A 8 12.64 19.46 -0.19
C SER A 8 12.28 20.72 0.62
N ALA A 9 12.59 21.92 0.12
CA ALA A 9 12.21 23.17 0.76
C ALA A 9 10.68 23.32 0.83
N LEU A 10 9.97 23.13 -0.28
CA LEU A 10 8.50 23.23 -0.33
C LEU A 10 7.78 22.29 0.62
N ALA A 11 8.31 21.08 0.83
CA ALA A 11 7.75 20.15 1.81
C ALA A 11 7.75 20.72 3.25
N THR A 12 8.68 21.61 3.59
CA THR A 12 8.74 22.25 4.92
C THR A 12 7.69 23.36 5.12
N PHE A 13 7.12 23.91 4.03
CA PHE A 13 6.10 24.96 4.09
C PHE A 13 4.68 24.41 4.17
N THR A 14 4.48 23.10 4.29
CA THR A 14 3.17 22.44 4.29
C THR A 14 2.14 23.06 5.26
N TYR A 15 2.60 23.62 6.39
CA TYR A 15 1.76 24.27 7.41
C TYR A 15 1.91 25.81 7.47
N ALA A 16 2.67 26.40 6.54
CA ALA A 16 2.87 27.83 6.51
C ALA A 16 1.60 28.55 6.04
N HIS A 17 1.29 29.67 6.67
CA HIS A 17 0.25 30.58 6.19
C HIS A 17 0.84 31.53 5.14
N GLN A 18 0.06 31.78 4.09
CA GLN A 18 0.43 32.74 3.04
C GLN A 18 -0.67 33.77 2.82
N SER A 19 -0.28 35.02 2.59
CA SER A 19 -1.22 36.10 2.19
C SER A 19 -1.52 36.05 0.69
N ARG A 20 -0.55 35.61 -0.13
CA ARG A 20 -0.72 35.34 -1.56
C ARG A 20 -0.29 33.91 -1.87
N GLU A 21 -1.04 33.21 -2.71
CA GLU A 21 -0.77 31.81 -3.04
C GLU A 21 0.64 31.60 -3.64
N GLN A 22 1.14 32.56 -4.41
CA GLN A 22 2.48 32.52 -5.00
C GLN A 22 3.60 32.52 -3.95
N ASP A 23 3.36 33.08 -2.76
CA ASP A 23 4.37 33.19 -1.69
C ASP A 23 4.80 31.82 -1.19
N HIS A 24 3.96 30.80 -1.35
CA HIS A 24 4.33 29.43 -0.98
C HIS A 24 5.55 28.93 -1.77
N VAL A 25 5.66 29.32 -3.04
CA VAL A 25 6.84 29.04 -3.88
C VAL A 25 7.94 30.07 -3.64
N TYR A 26 7.61 31.37 -3.69
CA TYR A 26 8.62 32.42 -3.63
C TYR A 26 9.36 32.48 -2.30
N ALA A 27 8.70 32.18 -1.18
CA ALA A 27 9.38 32.06 0.12
C ALA A 27 10.36 30.89 0.15
N ALA A 28 9.99 29.74 -0.44
CA ALA A 28 10.84 28.56 -0.48
C ALA A 28 12.12 28.79 -1.30
N LEU A 29 12.08 29.66 -2.33
CA LEU A 29 13.28 30.04 -3.10
C LEU A 29 14.39 30.65 -2.23
N GLY A 30 14.04 31.34 -1.14
CA GLY A 30 15.01 31.90 -0.19
C GLY A 30 15.81 30.85 0.59
N LEU A 31 15.36 29.59 0.62
CA LEU A 31 16.03 28.48 1.31
C LEU A 31 16.89 27.61 0.38
N VAL A 32 16.79 27.80 -0.93
CA VAL A 32 17.50 27.01 -1.94
C VAL A 32 18.76 27.75 -2.39
N LYS A 33 19.90 27.05 -2.49
CA LYS A 33 21.13 27.69 -3.00
C LYS A 33 21.03 27.90 -4.51
N THR A 34 21.29 29.15 -4.90
CA THR A 34 21.54 29.71 -6.25
C THR A 34 21.52 28.71 -7.41
N GLY A 35 20.50 28.84 -8.28
CA GLY A 35 20.32 28.03 -9.49
C GLY A 35 18.89 28.02 -10.03
N SER A 36 17.90 28.29 -9.16
CA SER A 36 16.49 28.32 -9.54
C SER A 36 16.21 29.47 -10.51
N ILE A 37 15.75 29.12 -11.72
CA ILE A 37 15.41 30.04 -12.83
C ILE A 37 14.19 30.94 -12.49
N ILE A 38 13.50 30.66 -11.39
CA ILE A 38 12.26 31.33 -11.02
C ILE A 38 12.57 32.59 -10.21
N SER A 39 12.22 33.75 -10.75
CA SER A 39 12.23 35.03 -10.04
C SER A 39 10.81 35.41 -9.59
N PRO A 40 10.62 35.97 -8.38
CA PRO A 40 9.31 36.43 -7.94
C PRO A 40 8.66 37.43 -8.91
N ASP A 41 7.53 37.02 -9.49
CA ASP A 41 6.71 37.84 -10.38
C ASP A 41 5.24 37.70 -9.97
N TYR A 42 4.68 38.76 -9.38
CA TYR A 42 3.30 38.79 -8.90
C TYR A 42 2.29 39.18 -9.99
N THR A 43 2.74 39.40 -11.23
CA THR A 43 1.84 39.56 -12.38
C THR A 43 1.31 38.20 -12.88
N LYS A 44 2.02 37.12 -12.56
CA LYS A 44 1.62 35.74 -12.88
C LYS A 44 0.54 35.22 -11.96
N THR A 45 -0.36 34.41 -12.52
CA THR A 45 -1.35 33.69 -11.72
C THR A 45 -0.69 32.57 -10.91
N PRO A 46 -1.28 32.14 -9.78
CA PRO A 46 -0.77 31.01 -8.99
C PRO A 46 -0.52 29.75 -9.82
N GLN A 47 -1.42 29.43 -10.77
CA GLN A 47 -1.30 28.29 -11.70
C GLN A 47 0.01 28.35 -12.49
N GLN A 48 0.36 29.54 -13.02
CA GLN A 48 1.56 29.74 -13.80
C GLN A 48 2.81 29.57 -12.95
N VAL A 49 2.82 30.18 -11.75
CA VAL A 49 3.94 30.05 -10.79
C VAL A 49 4.13 28.60 -10.39
N PHE A 50 3.04 27.87 -10.15
CA PHE A 50 3.10 26.49 -9.73
C PHE A 50 3.60 25.55 -10.84
N LEU A 51 3.11 25.75 -12.07
CA LEU A 51 3.58 25.02 -13.24
C LEU A 51 5.08 25.26 -13.49
N GLU A 52 5.54 26.52 -13.39
CA GLU A 52 6.95 26.88 -13.52
C GLU A 52 7.81 26.22 -12.44
N ALA A 53 7.35 26.25 -11.18
CA ALA A 53 8.01 25.59 -10.05
C ALA A 53 8.14 24.08 -10.26
N ALA A 54 7.05 23.39 -10.60
CA ALA A 54 7.06 21.95 -10.83
C ALA A 54 7.98 21.58 -12.01
N THR A 55 7.93 22.37 -13.09
CA THR A 55 8.79 22.18 -14.25
C THR A 55 10.27 22.34 -13.90
N CYS A 56 10.63 23.36 -13.12
CA CYS A 56 12.01 23.58 -12.66
C CYS A 56 12.48 22.41 -11.80
N ILE A 57 11.68 21.99 -10.82
CA ILE A 57 11.99 20.89 -9.90
C ILE A 57 12.25 19.59 -10.67
N ILE A 58 11.33 19.19 -11.56
CA ILE A 58 11.45 17.93 -12.30
C ILE A 58 12.66 17.96 -13.24
N ARG A 59 12.94 19.11 -13.89
CA ARG A 59 14.11 19.25 -14.78
C ARG A 59 15.44 19.18 -14.03
N ASP A 60 15.52 19.80 -12.86
CA ASP A 60 16.74 19.82 -12.04
C ASP A 60 17.01 18.45 -11.41
N ARG A 61 15.97 17.81 -10.86
CA ARG A 61 16.08 16.50 -10.20
C ARG A 61 16.16 15.33 -11.19
N LYS A 62 15.54 15.48 -12.36
CA LYS A 62 15.35 14.40 -13.36
C LYS A 62 14.60 13.18 -12.81
N ASP A 63 13.72 13.43 -11.84
CA ASP A 63 12.88 12.43 -11.19
C ASP A 63 11.46 13.02 -10.96
N LEU A 64 10.58 12.18 -10.42
CA LEU A 64 9.21 12.54 -10.08
C LEU A 64 8.99 12.56 -8.56
N TYR A 65 10.04 12.87 -7.78
CA TYR A 65 9.96 12.99 -6.31
C TYR A 65 8.84 13.94 -5.87
N LEU A 66 8.55 14.95 -6.69
CA LEU A 66 7.50 15.94 -6.41
C LEU A 66 6.09 15.32 -6.32
N LEU A 67 5.83 14.17 -6.95
CA LEU A 67 4.48 13.66 -7.15
C LEU A 67 3.86 12.94 -5.96
N GLY A 68 4.58 12.70 -4.86
CA GLY A 68 4.01 12.04 -3.69
C GLY A 68 3.43 12.97 -2.62
N ASN A 69 3.47 14.30 -2.84
CA ASN A 69 2.86 15.28 -1.95
C ASN A 69 1.95 16.25 -2.73
N LYS A 70 0.77 16.58 -2.17
CA LYS A 70 -0.20 17.56 -2.72
C LYS A 70 -0.66 17.30 -4.17
N THR A 71 -0.66 16.04 -4.62
CA THR A 71 -1.08 15.62 -5.97
C THR A 71 -2.45 14.93 -6.03
N LEU A 72 -3.17 14.84 -4.90
CA LEU A 72 -4.47 14.15 -4.86
C LEU A 72 -5.54 14.91 -5.62
N PHE A 73 -6.06 14.29 -6.68
CA PHE A 73 -6.99 14.92 -7.61
C PHE A 73 -8.28 15.43 -6.96
N VAL A 74 -8.89 14.65 -6.06
CA VAL A 74 -10.17 15.00 -5.41
C VAL A 74 -10.05 16.21 -4.47
N LYS A 75 -8.86 16.48 -3.92
CA LYS A 75 -8.64 17.61 -3.01
C LYS A 75 -8.17 18.87 -3.76
N ARG A 76 -8.08 18.83 -5.09
CA ARG A 76 -7.73 19.98 -5.92
C ARG A 76 -8.88 20.98 -5.97
N THR A 77 -8.56 22.25 -5.77
CA THR A 77 -9.52 23.36 -5.86
C THR A 77 -9.19 24.29 -7.02
N MET A 78 -7.97 24.21 -7.55
CA MET A 78 -7.48 25.07 -8.62
C MET A 78 -7.78 24.48 -10.00
N PRO A 79 -8.71 25.07 -10.80
CA PRO A 79 -9.00 24.58 -12.14
C PRO A 79 -7.89 24.96 -13.13
N GLY A 80 -7.71 24.15 -14.17
CA GLY A 80 -6.87 24.48 -15.33
C GLY A 80 -5.36 24.32 -15.13
N ILE A 81 -4.92 23.80 -13.98
CA ILE A 81 -3.53 23.40 -13.75
C ILE A 81 -3.34 21.90 -14.02
N PRO A 82 -2.23 21.46 -14.65
CA PRO A 82 -2.05 20.05 -15.00
C PRO A 82 -2.05 19.12 -13.79
N THR A 83 -2.54 17.90 -13.95
CA THR A 83 -2.71 16.95 -12.83
C THR A 83 -1.39 16.52 -12.18
N TRP A 84 -0.29 16.56 -12.94
CA TRP A 84 1.06 16.28 -12.43
C TRP A 84 1.70 17.45 -11.66
N VAL A 85 1.09 18.66 -11.69
CA VAL A 85 1.57 19.81 -10.93
C VAL A 85 0.88 19.84 -9.57
N PRO A 86 1.62 19.84 -8.45
CA PRO A 86 1.03 19.92 -7.12
C PRO A 86 0.30 21.24 -6.86
N GLU A 87 -0.80 21.17 -6.13
CA GLU A 87 -1.51 22.35 -5.63
C GLU A 87 -1.02 22.64 -4.21
N TRP A 88 0.12 23.32 -4.08
CA TRP A 88 0.81 23.48 -2.79
C TRP A 88 -0.04 24.20 -1.71
N THR A 89 -0.96 25.06 -2.13
CA THR A 89 -1.88 25.78 -1.25
C THR A 89 -3.13 24.98 -0.87
N GLY A 90 -3.33 23.79 -1.44
CA GLY A 90 -4.44 22.90 -1.11
C GLY A 90 -4.37 22.38 0.33
N PRO A 91 -5.44 21.74 0.84
CA PRO A 91 -5.46 21.15 2.18
C PRO A 91 -4.32 20.14 2.36
N THR A 92 -3.84 19.95 3.58
CA THR A 92 -2.85 18.89 3.89
C THR A 92 -3.47 17.54 3.59
N THR A 93 -2.77 16.74 2.80
CA THR A 93 -3.14 15.36 2.48
C THR A 93 -2.08 14.43 3.02
N GLU A 94 -2.43 13.17 3.25
CA GLU A 94 -1.41 12.16 3.48
C GLU A 94 -0.42 12.15 2.31
N SER A 95 0.86 12.05 2.65
CA SER A 95 1.97 12.11 1.71
C SER A 95 2.54 10.71 1.57
N SER A 96 2.68 10.23 0.33
CA SER A 96 3.34 8.93 0.08
C SER A 96 4.84 8.97 0.27
N THR A 97 5.41 10.14 0.61
CA THR A 97 6.85 10.30 0.87
C THR A 97 7.40 9.32 1.91
N GLU A 98 6.56 8.87 2.85
CA GLU A 98 6.98 7.86 3.82
C GLU A 98 7.25 6.50 3.17
N HIS A 99 6.58 6.17 2.06
CA HIS A 99 6.70 4.91 1.34
C HIS A 99 7.63 5.01 0.12
N TYR A 100 8.39 6.09 -0.03
CA TYR A 100 9.26 6.29 -1.18
C TYR A 100 10.34 5.21 -1.29
N SER A 101 10.45 4.65 -2.48
CA SER A 101 11.44 3.65 -2.83
C SER A 101 12.39 4.19 -3.89
N HIS A 102 13.65 4.41 -3.51
CA HIS A 102 14.72 4.78 -4.45
C HIS A 102 14.96 3.71 -5.51
N ASN A 103 14.75 2.44 -5.16
CA ASN A 103 14.88 1.34 -6.12
C ASN A 103 13.77 1.42 -7.16
N LEU A 104 12.54 1.70 -6.73
CA LEU A 104 11.40 1.82 -7.65
C LEU A 104 11.58 2.99 -8.63
N SER A 105 12.07 4.14 -8.15
CA SER A 105 12.30 5.31 -9.02
C SER A 105 13.37 5.08 -10.09
N GLN A 106 14.23 4.08 -9.90
CA GLN A 106 15.29 3.70 -10.84
C GLN A 106 14.94 2.47 -11.69
N CYS A 107 13.80 1.81 -11.45
CA CYS A 107 13.39 0.62 -12.20
C CYS A 107 13.15 0.90 -13.69
N ILE A 108 12.77 2.13 -14.02
CA ILE A 108 12.37 2.55 -15.36
C ILE A 108 13.14 3.82 -15.72
N ASP A 109 13.85 3.83 -16.85
CA ASP A 109 14.35 5.08 -17.44
C ASP A 109 13.15 5.90 -17.94
N GLY A 110 12.77 6.91 -17.16
CA GLY A 110 11.59 7.72 -17.41
C GLY A 110 11.65 8.56 -18.68
N LYS A 111 12.84 8.89 -19.19
CA LYS A 111 13.03 9.85 -20.30
C LYS A 111 12.13 11.09 -20.15
N ILE A 112 12.12 11.70 -18.96
CA ILE A 112 11.12 12.70 -18.58
C ILE A 112 11.24 13.96 -19.45
N GLU A 113 10.14 14.37 -20.08
CA GLU A 113 10.07 15.58 -20.92
C GLU A 113 8.83 16.39 -20.56
N ILE A 114 8.95 17.73 -20.52
CA ILE A 114 7.82 18.62 -20.25
C ILE A 114 7.66 19.59 -21.42
N GLN A 115 6.48 19.58 -22.05
CA GLN A 115 6.12 20.46 -23.17
C GLN A 115 4.84 21.22 -22.83
N GLY A 116 4.97 22.51 -22.51
CA GLY A 116 3.85 23.33 -22.06
C GLY A 116 3.23 22.78 -20.79
N GLN A 117 2.00 22.26 -20.90
CA GLN A 117 1.23 21.68 -19.79
C GLN A 117 1.31 20.14 -19.72
N SER A 118 1.98 19.50 -20.66
CA SER A 118 2.08 18.03 -20.71
C SER A 118 3.40 17.53 -20.15
N LEU A 119 3.31 16.48 -19.33
CA LEU A 119 4.44 15.68 -18.87
C LEU A 119 4.48 14.37 -19.67
N PHE A 120 5.58 14.13 -20.36
CA PHE A 120 5.84 12.89 -21.08
C PHE A 120 6.83 12.02 -20.32
N VAL A 121 6.48 10.76 -20.10
CA VAL A 121 7.29 9.83 -19.29
C VAL A 121 7.10 8.39 -19.75
N ASN A 122 8.15 7.59 -19.69
CA ASN A 122 8.04 6.14 -19.86
C ASN A 122 7.44 5.54 -18.60
N ALA A 123 6.46 4.68 -18.77
CA ALA A 123 5.75 4.07 -17.67
C ALA A 123 5.38 2.63 -17.97
N LEU A 124 5.12 1.89 -16.91
CA LEU A 124 4.52 0.56 -16.95
C LEU A 124 3.07 0.68 -16.46
N LEU A 125 2.10 0.36 -17.33
CA LEU A 125 0.71 0.17 -16.93
C LEU A 125 0.61 -1.22 -16.30
N LEU A 126 0.57 -1.28 -14.96
CA LEU A 126 0.63 -2.54 -14.22
C LEU A 126 -0.67 -3.33 -14.38
N ASP A 127 -1.80 -2.73 -13.99
CA ASP A 127 -3.10 -3.40 -13.99
C ASP A 127 -4.25 -2.41 -13.77
N SER A 128 -5.48 -2.80 -14.09
CA SER A 128 -6.68 -2.01 -13.83
C SER A 128 -7.32 -2.34 -12.48
N ILE A 129 -7.79 -1.32 -11.77
CA ILE A 129 -8.54 -1.46 -10.52
C ILE A 129 -9.90 -2.10 -10.81
N GLU A 130 -10.18 -3.21 -10.15
CA GLU A 130 -11.44 -3.97 -10.29
C GLU A 130 -12.44 -3.59 -9.20
N ARG A 131 -11.99 -3.51 -7.94
CA ARG A 131 -12.83 -3.09 -6.79
C ARG A 131 -12.08 -2.17 -5.84
N VAL A 132 -12.85 -1.35 -5.14
CA VAL A 132 -12.40 -0.41 -4.11
C VAL A 132 -13.28 -0.57 -2.88
N TYR A 133 -12.66 -0.63 -1.71
CA TYR A 133 -13.30 -0.74 -0.41
C TYR A 133 -12.76 0.37 0.50
N PRO A 134 -13.56 1.37 0.87
CA PRO A 134 -13.14 2.36 1.84
C PRO A 134 -12.92 1.71 3.22
N ILE A 135 -12.04 2.28 4.05
CA ILE A 135 -11.62 1.68 5.33
C ILE A 135 -11.56 2.72 6.46
N ALA A 136 -12.64 3.48 6.62
CA ALA A 136 -12.69 4.57 7.62
C ALA A 136 -12.80 4.05 9.07
N ASP A 137 -13.44 2.90 9.27
CA ASP A 137 -13.69 2.28 10.57
C ASP A 137 -13.56 0.74 10.52
N ASP A 138 -13.65 0.10 11.69
CA ASP A 138 -13.52 -1.35 11.86
C ASP A 138 -14.57 -2.15 11.07
N GLU A 139 -15.79 -1.63 10.93
CA GLU A 139 -16.85 -2.31 10.17
C GLU A 139 -16.50 -2.33 8.68
N MET A 140 -16.06 -1.18 8.15
CA MET A 140 -15.63 -1.07 6.76
C MET A 140 -14.40 -1.93 6.46
N ILE A 141 -13.47 -2.06 7.40
CA ILE A 141 -12.31 -2.97 7.27
C ILE A 141 -12.77 -4.43 7.13
N LEU A 142 -13.71 -4.87 7.98
CA LEU A 142 -14.27 -6.23 7.89
C LEU A 142 -15.02 -6.45 6.56
N GLN A 143 -15.76 -5.43 6.10
CA GLN A 143 -16.43 -5.46 4.80
C GLN A 143 -15.42 -5.53 3.64
N ALA A 144 -14.31 -4.79 3.71
CA ALA A 144 -13.24 -4.85 2.74
C ALA A 144 -12.61 -6.25 2.67
N PHE A 145 -12.32 -6.84 3.83
CA PHE A 145 -11.77 -8.20 3.92
C PHE A 145 -12.72 -9.23 3.31
N SER A 146 -14.01 -9.17 3.66
CA SER A 146 -15.03 -10.05 3.11
C SER A 146 -15.18 -9.86 1.60
N GLY A 147 -15.21 -8.61 1.13
CA GLY A 147 -15.36 -8.29 -0.28
C GLY A 147 -14.20 -8.80 -1.12
N ILE A 148 -12.96 -8.59 -0.67
CA ILE A 148 -11.76 -9.07 -1.37
C ILE A 148 -11.72 -10.59 -1.43
N LYS A 149 -12.08 -11.27 -0.33
CA LYS A 149 -12.22 -12.73 -0.32
C LYS A 149 -13.21 -13.22 -1.38
N GLU A 150 -14.36 -12.56 -1.53
CA GLU A 150 -15.34 -12.91 -2.55
C GLU A 150 -14.83 -12.67 -3.98
N GLU A 151 -14.08 -11.60 -4.22
CA GLU A 151 -13.50 -11.34 -5.55
C GLU A 151 -12.41 -12.37 -5.90
N PHE A 152 -11.58 -12.76 -4.94
CA PHE A 152 -10.64 -13.87 -5.11
C PHE A 152 -11.37 -15.19 -5.40
N GLU A 153 -12.43 -15.53 -4.66
CA GLU A 153 -13.23 -16.72 -4.93
C GLU A 153 -13.83 -16.72 -6.35
N LYS A 154 -14.34 -15.57 -6.82
CA LYS A 154 -14.85 -15.42 -8.20
C LYS A 154 -13.78 -15.63 -9.27
N ALA A 155 -12.54 -15.24 -8.97
CA ALA A 155 -11.38 -15.43 -9.83
C ALA A 155 -10.75 -16.83 -9.71
N GLY A 156 -11.26 -17.69 -8.82
CA GLY A 156 -10.68 -19.01 -8.55
C GLY A 156 -9.36 -18.94 -7.77
N ILE A 157 -9.12 -17.86 -7.04
CA ILE A 157 -7.92 -17.61 -6.25
C ILE A 157 -8.25 -17.85 -4.77
N SER A 158 -7.42 -18.64 -4.08
CA SER A 158 -7.54 -18.85 -2.64
C SER A 158 -6.76 -17.80 -1.86
N LEU A 159 -7.27 -17.42 -0.69
CA LEU A 159 -6.51 -16.61 0.29
C LEU A 159 -5.20 -17.29 0.75
N PHE A 160 -5.08 -18.60 0.55
CA PHE A 160 -3.89 -19.39 0.91
C PHE A 160 -3.02 -19.77 -0.30
N ASP A 161 -3.31 -19.26 -1.50
CA ASP A 161 -2.40 -19.38 -2.63
C ASP A 161 -1.27 -18.35 -2.54
N ALA A 162 -0.20 -18.57 -3.32
CA ALA A 162 0.87 -17.60 -3.48
C ALA A 162 0.33 -16.26 -4.02
N TYR A 163 0.81 -15.16 -3.44
CA TYR A 163 0.45 -13.83 -3.89
C TYR A 163 1.04 -13.50 -5.26
N VAL A 164 0.27 -12.78 -6.09
CA VAL A 164 0.60 -12.52 -7.51
C VAL A 164 1.98 -11.87 -7.71
N ALA A 165 2.44 -11.03 -6.77
CA ALA A 165 3.72 -10.36 -6.89
C ALA A 165 4.94 -11.28 -6.66
N GLU A 166 4.79 -12.36 -5.88
CA GLU A 166 5.87 -13.33 -5.63
C GLU A 166 6.31 -14.03 -6.90
N ASN A 167 5.34 -14.40 -7.75
CA ASN A 167 5.61 -15.14 -8.99
C ASN A 167 6.40 -14.32 -10.03
N ARG A 168 6.56 -13.00 -9.85
CA ARG A 168 7.09 -12.11 -10.89
C ARG A 168 8.49 -11.57 -10.67
N CYS A 169 8.99 -11.54 -9.42
CA CYS A 169 10.29 -10.91 -9.14
C CYS A 169 11.49 -11.88 -9.19
N GLY A 170 11.24 -13.18 -9.41
CA GLY A 170 12.30 -14.18 -9.54
C GLY A 170 13.19 -14.22 -8.31
N SER A 171 12.60 -14.30 -7.12
CA SER A 171 13.32 -14.70 -5.90
C SER A 171 13.77 -16.17 -6.08
N ALA A 172 14.90 -16.33 -6.75
CA ALA A 172 15.63 -17.58 -6.82
C ALA A 172 16.18 -17.92 -5.42
N SER A 173 15.33 -18.49 -4.55
CA SER A 173 15.76 -19.35 -3.42
C SER A 173 14.61 -20.12 -2.76
N ALA A 174 13.61 -20.58 -3.52
CA ALA A 174 12.73 -21.65 -3.03
C ALA A 174 13.47 -23.00 -3.05
N SER A 175 14.49 -23.17 -2.21
CA SER A 175 15.10 -24.47 -1.95
C SER A 175 14.85 -24.86 -0.50
N ALA A 176 13.86 -25.71 -0.26
CA ALA A 176 13.72 -26.72 0.82
C ALA A 176 14.17 -26.43 2.27
N LYS A 177 14.62 -25.21 2.61
CA LYS A 177 15.12 -24.78 3.93
C LYS A 177 14.02 -24.13 4.78
N CYS A 178 12.90 -23.72 4.17
CA CYS A 178 11.89 -22.88 4.80
C CYS A 178 10.92 -23.63 5.74
N SER A 179 10.81 -24.95 5.63
CA SER A 179 9.85 -25.71 6.44
C SER A 179 10.22 -25.74 7.93
N MET A 180 11.50 -25.91 8.27
CA MET A 180 11.93 -26.00 9.67
C MET A 180 11.85 -24.65 10.38
N ASP A 181 12.20 -23.57 9.70
CA ASP A 181 12.12 -22.20 10.25
C ASP A 181 10.66 -21.76 10.45
N SER A 182 9.78 -22.01 9.46
CA SER A 182 8.33 -21.73 9.57
C SER A 182 7.67 -22.56 10.67
N TRP A 183 8.11 -23.80 10.83
CA TRP A 183 7.67 -24.67 11.92
C TRP A 183 8.12 -24.16 13.30
N MET A 184 9.40 -23.81 13.44
CA MET A 184 9.94 -23.23 14.68
C MET A 184 9.27 -21.91 15.04
N ASP A 185 9.01 -21.04 14.06
CA ASP A 185 8.27 -19.80 14.26
C ASP A 185 6.87 -20.09 14.79
N ASN A 186 6.10 -20.98 14.15
CA ASN A 186 4.77 -21.36 14.64
C ASN A 186 4.79 -21.87 16.09
N LEU A 187 5.75 -22.72 16.46
CA LEU A 187 5.89 -23.19 17.85
C LEU A 187 6.24 -22.04 18.80
N GLY A 188 7.12 -21.13 18.39
CA GLY A 188 7.45 -19.92 19.15
C GLY A 188 6.22 -19.04 19.38
N GLN A 189 5.40 -18.82 18.34
CA GLN A 189 4.15 -18.06 18.43
C GLN A 189 3.13 -18.72 19.36
N VAL A 190 2.95 -20.04 19.27
CA VAL A 190 2.08 -20.81 20.17
C VAL A 190 2.55 -20.68 21.62
N PHE A 191 3.85 -20.81 21.88
CA PHE A 191 4.41 -20.66 23.22
C PHE A 191 4.21 -19.24 23.77
N ALA A 192 4.46 -18.22 22.94
CA ALA A 192 4.23 -16.82 23.29
C ALA A 192 2.74 -16.54 23.61
N LEU A 193 1.81 -17.20 22.91
CA LEU A 193 0.37 -17.09 23.20
C LEU A 193 0.01 -17.72 24.54
N ILE A 194 0.40 -18.99 24.74
CA ILE A 194 0.06 -19.75 25.95
C ILE A 194 0.55 -19.03 27.20
N THR A 195 1.76 -18.48 27.17
CA THR A 195 2.34 -17.74 28.31
C THR A 195 1.64 -16.42 28.64
N ARG A 196 0.84 -15.87 27.71
CA ARG A 196 0.07 -14.64 27.93
C ARG A 196 -1.38 -14.89 28.32
N LEU A 197 -1.90 -16.09 28.10
CA LEU A 197 -3.27 -16.43 28.44
C LEU A 197 -3.36 -16.87 29.91
N PRO A 198 -4.30 -16.31 30.71
CA PRO A 198 -4.47 -16.72 32.11
C PRO A 198 -4.97 -18.15 32.25
N HIS A 199 -5.73 -18.62 31.25
CA HIS A 199 -6.19 -20.00 31.15
C HIS A 199 -6.28 -20.40 29.67
N VAL A 200 -5.74 -21.57 29.31
CA VAL A 200 -5.81 -22.09 27.94
C VAL A 200 -6.81 -23.25 27.91
N PRO A 201 -7.91 -23.14 27.14
CA PRO A 201 -8.88 -24.24 27.02
C PRO A 201 -8.22 -25.54 26.54
N GLN A 202 -8.65 -26.68 27.08
CA GLN A 202 -8.10 -27.99 26.73
C GLN A 202 -8.15 -28.28 25.22
N LEU A 203 -9.26 -27.91 24.56
CA LEU A 203 -9.41 -28.04 23.10
C LEU A 203 -8.38 -27.20 22.32
N LEU A 204 -8.03 -26.02 22.83
CA LEU A 204 -7.03 -25.16 22.22
C LEU A 204 -5.62 -25.75 22.39
N LEU A 205 -5.32 -26.35 23.55
CA LEU A 205 -4.07 -27.09 23.78
C LEU A 205 -3.94 -28.31 22.85
N GLU A 206 -5.04 -29.02 22.60
CA GLU A 206 -5.07 -30.15 21.67
C GLU A 206 -4.77 -29.72 20.24
N ILE A 207 -5.34 -28.60 19.77
CA ILE A 207 -5.02 -28.00 18.47
C ILE A 207 -3.54 -27.58 18.43
N PHE A 208 -3.04 -26.97 19.51
CA PHE A 208 -1.65 -26.51 19.56
C PHE A 208 -0.62 -27.63 19.54
N ARG A 209 -0.96 -28.79 20.10
CA ARG A 209 -0.15 -30.00 19.99
C ARG A 209 0.04 -30.44 18.53
N ASP A 210 -0.94 -30.19 17.67
CA ASP A 210 -0.90 -30.62 16.27
C ASP A 210 0.08 -29.79 15.42
N PHE A 211 0.56 -28.62 15.88
CA PHE A 211 1.68 -27.91 15.24
C PHE A 211 2.98 -28.74 15.20
N GLY A 212 3.14 -29.70 16.11
CA GLY A 212 4.26 -30.64 16.08
C GLY A 212 4.21 -31.67 14.95
N ARG A 213 3.13 -31.68 14.13
CA ARG A 213 2.86 -32.71 13.10
C ARG A 213 2.59 -32.13 11.70
N PHE A 214 2.78 -30.83 11.50
CA PHE A 214 2.55 -30.18 10.21
C PHE A 214 3.49 -30.74 9.14
N THR A 215 2.95 -30.94 7.93
CA THR A 215 3.68 -31.43 6.76
C THR A 215 4.13 -30.25 5.91
N PRO A 216 5.39 -30.20 5.45
CA PRO A 216 5.88 -29.13 4.59
C PRO A 216 4.96 -28.90 3.38
N HIS A 217 4.66 -27.64 3.09
CA HIS A 217 3.90 -27.25 1.90
C HIS A 217 4.80 -26.52 0.91
N GLU A 218 4.56 -26.66 -0.39
CA GLU A 218 5.37 -25.98 -1.43
C GLU A 218 5.34 -24.45 -1.31
N LEU A 219 4.23 -23.91 -0.80
CA LEU A 219 4.01 -22.48 -0.55
C LEU A 219 4.55 -21.98 0.80
N ASP A 220 5.24 -22.82 1.59
CA ASP A 220 5.77 -22.39 2.90
C ASP A 220 6.80 -21.26 2.79
N GLY A 221 7.49 -21.18 1.65
CA GLY A 221 8.49 -20.15 1.35
C GLY A 221 7.97 -18.93 0.58
N THR A 222 6.67 -18.86 0.29
CA THR A 222 6.07 -17.78 -0.53
C THR A 222 5.16 -16.90 0.32
N THR A 223 5.05 -15.61 0.01
CA THR A 223 3.99 -14.77 0.60
C THR A 223 2.61 -15.21 0.10
N LEU A 224 1.65 -15.36 1.02
CA LEU A 224 0.28 -15.77 0.69
C LEU A 224 -0.65 -14.57 0.50
N ASN A 225 -1.73 -14.75 -0.27
CA ASN A 225 -2.74 -13.70 -0.49
C ASN A 225 -3.30 -13.09 0.81
N ILE A 226 -3.54 -13.91 1.84
CA ILE A 226 -4.02 -13.44 3.15
C ILE A 226 -3.01 -12.55 3.88
N GLU A 227 -1.71 -12.84 3.73
CA GLU A 227 -0.63 -12.06 4.34
C GLU A 227 -0.50 -10.72 3.60
N SER A 228 -0.52 -10.76 2.26
CA SER A 228 -0.48 -9.56 1.41
C SER A 228 -1.69 -8.65 1.59
N LEU A 229 -2.89 -9.20 1.81
CA LEU A 229 -4.08 -8.43 2.16
C LEU A 229 -3.87 -7.64 3.45
N TRP A 230 -3.30 -8.28 4.45
CA TRP A 230 -3.00 -7.63 5.71
C TRP A 230 -1.91 -6.57 5.58
N SER A 231 -0.84 -6.85 4.84
CA SER A 231 0.23 -5.88 4.56
C SER A 231 -0.27 -4.67 3.78
N ALA A 232 -1.19 -4.84 2.81
CA ALA A 232 -1.84 -3.73 2.12
C ALA A 232 -2.74 -2.92 3.08
N MET A 233 -3.40 -3.58 4.02
CA MET A 233 -4.20 -2.94 5.07
C MET A 233 -3.34 -2.21 6.11
N VAL A 234 -2.10 -2.61 6.35
CA VAL A 234 -1.21 -1.96 7.33
C VAL A 234 0.17 -1.73 6.70
N PRO A 235 0.28 -0.80 5.72
CA PRO A 235 1.53 -0.64 4.99
C PRO A 235 2.62 -0.11 5.93
N HIS A 236 3.79 -0.75 5.88
CA HIS A 236 4.95 -0.35 6.67
C HIS A 236 5.78 0.70 5.94
N SER A 237 6.41 1.59 6.70
CA SER A 237 7.33 2.61 6.17
C SER A 237 8.52 2.78 7.12
N PRO A 238 9.66 3.35 6.68
CA PRO A 238 10.74 3.72 7.60
C PRO A 238 10.29 4.68 8.72
N LEU A 239 9.23 5.48 8.47
CA LEU A 239 8.63 6.38 9.46
C LEU A 239 7.61 5.69 10.37
N ARG A 240 6.97 4.62 9.89
CA ARG A 240 6.11 3.70 10.65
C ARG A 240 6.70 2.29 10.61
N PRO A 241 7.86 2.07 11.27
CA PRO A 241 8.50 0.77 11.26
C PRO A 241 7.59 -0.24 11.97
N ARG A 242 7.66 -1.48 11.52
CA ARG A 242 7.03 -2.60 12.23
C ARG A 242 7.72 -2.75 13.58
N THR A 243 7.05 -2.38 14.66
CA THR A 243 7.68 -2.20 15.97
C THR A 243 8.06 -3.50 16.67
N GLU A 244 7.49 -4.65 16.26
CA GLU A 244 7.85 -6.02 16.68
C GLU A 244 7.12 -7.02 15.77
N VAL A 245 7.57 -8.28 15.66
CA VAL A 245 6.79 -9.33 15.00
C VAL A 245 5.50 -9.53 15.79
N PRO A 246 4.33 -9.30 15.18
CA PRO A 246 3.03 -9.58 15.78
C PRO A 246 2.95 -10.95 16.46
N ILE A 247 2.81 -10.99 17.78
CA ILE A 247 2.48 -12.25 18.45
C ILE A 247 1.14 -12.71 17.90
N CYS A 248 1.13 -13.93 17.35
CA CYS A 248 -0.07 -14.59 16.83
C CYS A 248 -0.68 -13.92 15.59
N GLU A 249 0.14 -13.36 14.69
CA GLU A 249 -0.35 -12.80 13.42
C GLU A 249 -1.25 -13.76 12.64
N LYS A 250 -0.81 -15.00 12.45
CA LYS A 250 -1.58 -16.01 11.72
C LYS A 250 -2.91 -16.34 12.38
N LEU A 251 -2.96 -16.32 13.72
CA LEU A 251 -4.22 -16.47 14.45
C LEU A 251 -5.13 -15.26 14.25
N PHE A 252 -4.58 -14.04 14.29
CA PHE A 252 -5.33 -12.83 14.01
C PHE A 252 -5.93 -12.86 12.60
N LEU A 253 -5.13 -13.20 11.58
CA LEU A 253 -5.60 -13.35 10.20
C LEU A 253 -6.67 -14.44 10.07
N ALA A 254 -6.46 -15.58 10.74
CA ALA A 254 -7.44 -16.65 10.80
C ALA A 254 -8.78 -16.18 11.41
N VAL A 255 -8.72 -15.39 12.49
CA VAL A 255 -9.90 -14.79 13.13
C VAL A 255 -10.62 -13.82 12.17
N GLN A 256 -9.89 -12.99 11.40
CA GLN A 256 -10.50 -12.14 10.37
C GLN A 256 -11.26 -12.96 9.33
N VAL A 257 -10.69 -14.07 8.87
CA VAL A 257 -11.36 -14.97 7.92
C VAL A 257 -12.64 -15.53 8.55
N ILE A 258 -12.60 -16.02 9.79
CA ILE A 258 -13.79 -16.55 10.48
C ILE A 258 -14.88 -15.49 10.64
N PHE A 259 -14.52 -14.27 11.04
CA PHE A 259 -15.51 -13.19 11.18
C PHE A 259 -16.09 -12.75 9.84
N SER A 260 -15.28 -12.70 8.77
CA SER A 260 -15.79 -12.41 7.42
C SER A 260 -16.83 -13.44 6.96
N LEU A 261 -16.66 -14.73 7.32
CA LEU A 261 -17.61 -15.80 7.00
C LEU A 261 -18.94 -15.65 7.76
N ALA A 262 -18.88 -15.25 9.03
CA ALA A 262 -20.07 -15.03 9.86
C ALA A 262 -20.95 -13.88 9.30
N ASN A 263 -20.31 -12.79 8.85
CA ASN A 263 -21.03 -11.64 8.28
C ASN A 263 -21.64 -11.93 6.90
N ALA A 264 -21.06 -12.82 6.11
CA ALA A 264 -21.54 -13.13 4.76
C ALA A 264 -22.81 -14.02 4.71
N SER A 265 -23.39 -14.43 5.85
CA SER A 265 -24.53 -15.37 5.93
C SER A 265 -24.31 -16.70 5.17
N ARG A 266 -23.06 -17.13 5.00
CA ARG A 266 -22.70 -18.36 4.27
C ARG A 266 -22.21 -19.44 5.23
N THR A 267 -22.84 -20.61 5.19
CA THR A 267 -22.37 -21.85 5.84
C THR A 267 -21.40 -22.60 4.92
N GLY A 268 -20.23 -22.02 4.66
CA GLY A 268 -19.16 -22.71 3.91
C GLY A 268 -18.40 -23.69 4.80
N VAL A 269 -18.16 -24.92 4.31
CA VAL A 269 -17.20 -25.83 4.95
C VAL A 269 -15.80 -25.36 4.60
N MET A 270 -15.07 -24.83 5.59
CA MET A 270 -13.69 -24.44 5.39
C MET A 270 -12.77 -25.67 5.53
N HIS A 271 -12.09 -26.03 4.45
CA HIS A 271 -11.07 -27.09 4.48
C HIS A 271 -9.79 -26.56 5.12
N THR A 272 -9.48 -27.05 6.33
CA THR A 272 -8.29 -26.63 7.09
C THR A 272 -7.10 -27.59 6.94
N LYS A 273 -7.31 -28.77 6.34
CA LYS A 273 -6.24 -29.74 6.13
C LYS A 273 -5.38 -29.35 4.93
N GLY A 274 -4.07 -29.45 5.08
CA GLY A 274 -3.10 -29.21 4.00
C GLY A 274 -2.84 -27.73 3.69
N LEU A 275 -3.35 -26.78 4.49
CA LEU A 275 -3.05 -25.37 4.30
C LEU A 275 -1.56 -25.08 4.56
N PRO A 276 -0.93 -24.19 3.76
CA PRO A 276 0.47 -23.82 3.93
C PRO A 276 0.76 -23.15 5.27
N LYS A 277 2.04 -23.09 5.63
CA LYS A 277 2.61 -22.39 6.80
C LYS A 277 1.99 -22.73 8.14
N GLY A 278 1.32 -23.87 8.24
CA GLY A 278 0.58 -24.29 9.44
C GLY A 278 -0.74 -23.54 9.67
N TYR A 279 -1.34 -22.91 8.64
CA TYR A 279 -2.61 -22.20 8.80
C TYR A 279 -3.77 -23.12 9.23
N GLY A 280 -3.72 -24.42 8.95
CA GLY A 280 -4.77 -25.37 9.33
C GLY A 280 -5.13 -25.32 10.83
N PRO A 281 -4.18 -25.61 11.73
CA PRO A 281 -4.39 -25.46 13.17
C PRO A 281 -4.75 -24.03 13.61
N TRP A 282 -4.20 -22.99 12.99
CA TRP A 282 -4.59 -21.59 13.30
C TRP A 282 -6.06 -21.30 12.98
N MET A 283 -6.58 -21.82 11.87
CA MET A 283 -7.99 -21.71 11.48
C MET A 283 -8.92 -22.47 12.44
N LEU A 284 -8.50 -23.65 12.91
CA LEU A 284 -9.23 -24.40 13.93
C LEU A 284 -9.27 -23.63 15.27
N ALA A 285 -8.13 -23.07 15.69
CA ALA A 285 -8.03 -22.24 16.88
C ALA A 285 -8.94 -21.00 16.78
N ALA A 286 -8.90 -20.29 15.65
CA ALA A 286 -9.76 -19.13 15.39
C ALA A 286 -11.25 -19.50 15.43
N THR A 287 -11.63 -20.63 14.84
CA THR A 287 -13.04 -21.11 14.86
C THR A 287 -13.51 -21.42 16.27
N LEU A 288 -12.66 -22.07 17.07
CA LEU A 288 -12.95 -22.35 18.47
C LEU A 288 -13.14 -21.03 19.24
N ILE A 289 -12.16 -20.14 19.15
CA ILE A 289 -12.15 -18.82 19.82
C ILE A 289 -13.42 -18.01 19.49
N ALA A 290 -13.81 -17.97 18.22
CA ALA A 290 -15.00 -17.25 17.76
C ALA A 290 -16.31 -17.86 18.30
N ARG A 291 -16.36 -19.18 18.55
CA ARG A 291 -17.57 -19.88 19.04
C ARG A 291 -17.68 -19.96 20.56
N THR A 292 -16.55 -19.96 21.27
CA THR A 292 -16.52 -20.12 22.72
C THR A 292 -16.39 -18.80 23.47
N GLU A 293 -16.48 -17.66 22.76
CA GLU A 293 -16.29 -16.31 23.30
C GLU A 293 -14.97 -16.13 24.08
N THR A 294 -13.96 -16.97 23.81
CA THR A 294 -12.63 -16.87 24.42
C THR A 294 -11.94 -15.54 24.05
N CYS A 295 -12.46 -14.84 23.03
CA CYS A 295 -12.19 -13.44 22.68
C CYS A 295 -12.37 -12.42 23.82
N LEU A 296 -12.99 -12.80 24.95
CA LEU A 296 -13.31 -11.88 26.05
C LEU A 296 -12.23 -11.80 27.14
N THR A 297 -11.14 -12.58 27.08
CA THR A 297 -10.06 -12.38 28.06
C THR A 297 -9.35 -11.06 27.77
N PRO A 298 -9.07 -10.22 28.78
CA PRO A 298 -8.37 -8.94 28.58
C PRO A 298 -7.01 -9.10 27.88
N ALA A 299 -6.31 -10.21 28.14
CA ALA A 299 -5.04 -10.52 27.50
C ALA A 299 -5.18 -10.76 26.00
N PHE A 300 -6.21 -11.50 25.57
CA PHE A 300 -6.46 -11.74 24.15
C PHE A 300 -6.91 -10.44 23.45
N GLN A 301 -7.76 -9.64 24.10
CA GLN A 301 -8.17 -8.33 23.59
C GLN A 301 -6.99 -7.38 23.45
N GLU A 302 -6.06 -7.36 24.41
CA GLU A 302 -4.85 -6.54 24.31
C GLU A 302 -3.99 -6.97 23.12
N ILE A 303 -3.72 -8.27 22.96
CA ILE A 303 -2.94 -8.81 21.83
C ILE A 303 -3.63 -8.50 20.52
N TYR A 304 -4.94 -8.71 20.43
CA TYR A 304 -5.74 -8.45 19.24
C TYR A 304 -5.76 -6.96 18.89
N SER A 305 -5.95 -6.08 19.87
CA SER A 305 -5.99 -4.62 19.69
C SER A 305 -4.67 -4.01 19.22
N LYS A 306 -3.54 -4.72 19.41
CA LYS A 306 -2.24 -4.34 18.85
C LYS A 306 -2.16 -4.62 17.34
N HIS A 307 -2.99 -5.53 16.84
CA HIS A 307 -3.13 -5.83 15.41
C HIS A 307 -4.27 -5.06 14.78
N THR A 308 -5.33 -4.73 15.51
CA THR A 308 -6.42 -3.92 14.96
C THR A 308 -5.91 -2.58 14.45
N LEU A 309 -6.34 -2.22 13.25
CA LEU A 309 -6.12 -0.93 12.65
C LEU A 309 -6.72 0.17 13.53
N ARG A 310 -5.87 0.96 14.20
CA ARG A 310 -6.29 2.24 14.76
C ARG A 310 -6.29 3.25 13.63
N SER A 311 -7.42 3.37 12.93
CA SER A 311 -7.67 4.39 11.91
C SER A 311 -7.40 5.78 12.49
N ASN A 312 -6.24 6.34 12.15
CA ASN A 312 -5.92 7.76 12.33
C ASN A 312 -5.91 8.50 10.98
N THR A 313 -6.27 7.81 9.89
CA THR A 313 -6.07 8.24 8.51
C THR A 313 -7.43 8.56 7.91
N GLU A 314 -7.79 9.85 7.84
CA GLU A 314 -9.00 10.28 7.17
C GLU A 314 -8.91 9.97 5.67
N ASP A 315 -9.96 9.33 5.13
CA ASP A 315 -10.24 9.07 3.71
C ASP A 315 -9.25 8.15 2.95
N GLU A 316 -9.06 6.89 3.37
CA GLU A 316 -8.34 5.87 2.57
C GLU A 316 -9.21 4.67 2.15
N CYS A 317 -8.74 3.94 1.14
CA CYS A 317 -9.36 2.71 0.65
C CYS A 317 -8.33 1.62 0.36
N ILE A 318 -8.78 0.37 0.41
CA ILE A 318 -8.09 -0.79 -0.17
C ILE A 318 -8.71 -1.09 -1.52
N PHE A 319 -7.88 -1.47 -2.49
CA PHE A 319 -8.34 -1.90 -3.79
C PHE A 319 -7.73 -3.25 -4.18
N ILE A 320 -8.40 -3.91 -5.12
CA ILE A 320 -7.93 -5.11 -5.80
C ILE A 320 -7.98 -4.87 -7.31
N THR A 321 -6.94 -5.28 -8.02
CA THR A 321 -6.85 -5.17 -9.48
C THR A 321 -7.34 -6.43 -10.20
N SER A 322 -7.52 -6.38 -11.51
CA SER A 322 -8.03 -7.50 -12.31
C SER A 322 -7.15 -8.76 -12.26
N SER A 323 -5.84 -8.61 -12.07
CA SER A 323 -4.88 -9.70 -11.89
C SER A 323 -4.65 -10.09 -10.42
N GLY A 324 -5.36 -9.47 -9.48
CA GLY A 324 -5.29 -9.80 -8.06
C GLY A 324 -4.23 -9.05 -7.25
N TYR A 325 -3.65 -7.95 -7.75
CA TYR A 325 -2.82 -7.09 -6.92
C TYR A 325 -3.66 -6.38 -5.87
N LEU A 326 -3.12 -6.27 -4.67
CA LEU A 326 -3.73 -5.60 -3.54
C LEU A 326 -2.99 -4.29 -3.29
N GLY A 327 -3.74 -3.23 -2.99
CA GLY A 327 -3.14 -1.94 -2.71
C GLY A 327 -4.01 -1.05 -1.84
N ARG A 328 -3.42 0.05 -1.40
CA ARG A 328 -4.04 1.09 -0.58
C ARG A 328 -3.84 2.44 -1.24
N ALA A 329 -4.86 3.28 -1.22
CA ALA A 329 -4.79 4.61 -1.79
C ALA A 329 -5.83 5.58 -1.19
N PRO A 330 -5.61 6.90 -1.34
CA PRO A 330 -6.54 7.94 -0.91
C PRO A 330 -7.93 7.87 -1.55
N TYR A 331 -8.96 7.80 -0.72
CA TYR A 331 -10.38 7.79 -1.08
C TYR A 331 -10.95 9.23 -1.05
N PRO A 332 -12.04 9.58 -1.78
CA PRO A 332 -12.81 8.80 -2.77
C PRO A 332 -12.29 8.93 -4.21
N ALA A 333 -11.03 9.33 -4.42
CA ALA A 333 -10.48 9.54 -5.75
C ALA A 333 -10.35 8.25 -6.58
N ILE A 334 -10.23 7.12 -5.90
CA ILE A 334 -10.00 5.82 -6.52
C ILE A 334 -11.31 5.19 -6.97
N SER A 335 -11.33 4.71 -8.20
CA SER A 335 -12.51 4.07 -8.80
C SER A 335 -12.14 2.94 -9.76
N LYS A 336 -13.12 2.05 -10.02
CA LYS A 336 -12.98 0.93 -10.96
C LYS A 336 -12.59 1.43 -12.36
N GLY A 337 -11.65 0.75 -13.00
CA GLY A 337 -11.18 1.03 -14.35
C GLY A 337 -10.00 2.02 -14.42
N GLN A 338 -9.68 2.71 -13.33
CA GLN A 338 -8.41 3.42 -13.21
C GLN A 338 -7.24 2.43 -13.20
N ILE A 339 -6.06 2.91 -13.61
CA ILE A 339 -4.91 2.05 -13.92
C ILE A 339 -3.78 2.32 -12.92
N ILE A 340 -3.32 1.27 -12.27
CA ILE A 340 -2.11 1.31 -11.46
C ILE A 340 -0.91 1.38 -12.40
N THR A 341 -0.05 2.36 -12.20
CA THR A 341 1.02 2.71 -13.12
C THR A 341 2.31 2.96 -12.36
N ILE A 342 3.42 2.40 -12.85
CA ILE A 342 4.78 2.73 -12.39
C ILE A 342 5.37 3.74 -13.37
N LEU A 343 5.60 4.97 -12.92
CA LEU A 343 6.22 6.03 -13.73
C LEU A 343 7.73 5.98 -13.58
N GLY A 344 8.49 6.11 -14.66
CA GLY A 344 9.95 6.24 -14.56
C GLY A 344 10.38 7.53 -13.87
N GLY A 345 11.26 7.39 -12.87
CA GLY A 345 11.57 8.45 -11.91
C GLY A 345 10.57 8.59 -10.75
N GLY A 346 9.48 7.80 -10.74
CA GLY A 346 8.46 7.79 -9.69
C GLY A 346 8.83 6.91 -8.49
N TYR A 347 8.64 7.43 -7.28
CA TYR A 347 9.08 6.75 -6.06
C TYR A 347 8.07 5.76 -5.47
N VAL A 348 6.85 5.78 -6.00
CA VAL A 348 5.72 4.92 -5.62
C VAL A 348 4.88 4.61 -6.88
N PRO A 349 4.02 3.59 -6.86
CA PRO A 349 2.96 3.44 -7.83
C PRO A 349 1.99 4.62 -7.83
N TYR A 350 1.40 4.90 -8.98
CA TYR A 350 0.40 5.96 -9.18
C TYR A 350 -0.88 5.39 -9.78
N VAL A 351 -2.00 6.04 -9.50
CA VAL A 351 -3.28 5.76 -10.12
C VAL A 351 -3.49 6.77 -11.23
N LEU A 352 -3.65 6.29 -12.46
CA LEU A 352 -3.95 7.10 -13.63
C LEU A 352 -5.35 6.81 -14.16
N GLU A 353 -6.00 7.85 -14.67
CA GLU A 353 -7.24 7.72 -15.43
C GLU A 353 -6.94 7.96 -16.91
N ARG A 354 -7.33 7.00 -17.76
CA ARG A 354 -7.14 7.09 -19.20
C ARG A 354 -8.21 8.00 -19.83
N HIS A 355 -7.75 8.98 -20.59
CA HIS A 355 -8.55 9.77 -21.53
C HIS A 355 -8.13 9.41 -22.96
N HIS A 356 -8.89 9.88 -23.96
CA HIS A 356 -8.72 9.48 -25.38
C HIS A 356 -7.25 9.38 -25.84
N ASN A 357 -6.46 10.44 -25.60
CA ASN A 357 -5.05 10.53 -26.04
C ASN A 357 -4.06 10.89 -24.92
N HIS A 358 -4.49 10.96 -23.67
CA HIS A 358 -3.64 11.35 -22.55
C HIS A 358 -4.16 10.72 -21.25
N TYR A 359 -3.40 10.87 -20.17
CA TYR A 359 -3.74 10.37 -18.85
C TYR A 359 -3.86 11.53 -17.87
N LYS A 360 -4.72 11.36 -16.87
CA LYS A 360 -4.76 12.21 -15.69
C LYS A 360 -4.14 11.48 -14.52
N LEU A 361 -3.28 12.17 -13.77
CA LEU A 361 -2.77 11.69 -12.49
C LEU A 361 -3.87 11.87 -11.43
N ILE A 362 -4.31 10.76 -10.85
CA ILE A 362 -5.39 10.76 -9.84
C ILE A 362 -4.81 10.82 -8.43
N SER A 363 -3.87 9.91 -8.14
CA SER A 363 -3.29 9.75 -6.81
C SER A 363 -1.99 8.94 -6.87
N HIS A 364 -1.23 8.94 -5.77
CA HIS A 364 -0.29 7.87 -5.45
C HIS A 364 -1.04 6.63 -4.89
N ALA A 365 -0.38 5.48 -4.88
CA ALA A 365 -0.87 4.25 -4.28
C ALA A 365 0.26 3.45 -3.63
N TYR A 366 -0.05 2.76 -2.54
CA TYR A 366 0.73 1.63 -2.06
C TYR A 366 0.25 0.37 -2.78
N VAL A 367 1.16 -0.43 -3.33
CA VAL A 367 0.81 -1.71 -3.99
C VAL A 367 1.69 -2.81 -3.43
N GLU A 368 1.05 -3.79 -2.78
CA GLU A 368 1.75 -4.85 -2.06
C GLU A 368 2.63 -5.67 -3.02
N GLY A 369 3.86 -5.95 -2.59
CA GLY A 369 4.89 -6.62 -3.39
C GLY A 369 5.52 -5.79 -4.52
N VAL A 370 4.96 -4.62 -4.88
CA VAL A 370 5.46 -3.77 -5.98
C VAL A 370 6.33 -2.62 -5.47
N MET A 371 6.05 -2.09 -4.26
CA MET A 371 6.82 -1.00 -3.64
C MET A 371 8.33 -1.26 -3.56
N HIS A 372 8.72 -2.53 -3.51
CA HIS A 372 10.10 -2.98 -3.32
C HIS A 372 10.76 -3.49 -4.60
N TRP A 373 10.14 -3.31 -5.76
CA TRP A 373 10.75 -3.67 -7.03
C TRP A 373 12.08 -2.95 -7.24
N GLN A 374 13.04 -3.71 -7.76
CA GLN A 374 14.37 -3.23 -8.16
C GLN A 374 14.56 -3.28 -9.67
N ARG A 375 13.70 -4.03 -10.36
CA ARG A 375 13.64 -4.16 -11.81
C ARG A 375 12.20 -4.44 -12.23
N ILE A 376 11.87 -4.09 -13.47
CA ILE A 376 10.60 -4.50 -14.10
C ILE A 376 10.69 -6.00 -14.46
N PRO A 377 9.62 -6.79 -14.30
CA PRO A 377 9.53 -8.14 -14.83
C PRO A 377 9.74 -8.20 -16.36
N ASP A 378 10.42 -9.24 -16.86
CA ASP A 378 10.83 -9.35 -18.27
C ASP A 378 9.65 -9.47 -19.27
N ASP A 379 8.48 -9.91 -18.79
CA ASP A 379 7.25 -10.08 -19.57
C ASP A 379 6.43 -8.79 -19.72
N MET A 380 6.86 -7.70 -19.08
CA MET A 380 6.11 -6.44 -19.04
C MET A 380 6.67 -5.40 -20.01
N THR A 381 5.77 -4.72 -20.72
CA THR A 381 6.12 -3.69 -21.71
C THR A 381 5.91 -2.29 -21.17
N MET A 382 6.86 -1.41 -21.46
CA MET A 382 6.76 0.02 -21.15
C MET A 382 6.03 0.78 -22.28
N GLU A 383 5.30 1.81 -21.89
CA GLU A 383 4.63 2.75 -22.79
C GLU A 383 5.11 4.18 -22.55
N ARG A 384 5.05 5.01 -23.59
CA ARG A 384 5.30 6.46 -23.48
C ARG A 384 3.96 7.15 -23.20
N LEU A 385 3.80 7.70 -22.00
CA LEU A 385 2.56 8.35 -21.59
C LEU A 385 2.67 9.87 -21.73
N GLU A 386 1.54 10.50 -22.04
CA GLU A 386 1.31 11.93 -21.87
C GLU A 386 0.38 12.14 -20.67
N ILE A 387 0.84 12.83 -19.63
CA ILE A 387 0.05 13.20 -18.46
C ILE A 387 -0.29 14.69 -18.55
N ARG A 388 -1.58 15.02 -18.43
CA ARG A 388 -2.11 16.39 -18.47
C ARG A 388 -2.89 16.72 -17.23
#